data_AF-A0A928XWL7-F1
#
_entry.id   AF-A0A928XWL7-F1
#
_cell.length_a   1.000
_cell.length_b   1.000
_cell.length_c   1.000
_cell.angle_alpha   90.00
_cell.angle_beta   90.00
_cell.angle_gamma   90.00
#
_symmetry.space_group_name_H-M   'P 1'
#
loop_
_entity.id
_entity.type
_entity.pdbx_description
1 polymer ?
#
loop_
_entity_poly.entity_id
_entity_poly.type
_entity_poly.pdbx_seq_one_letter_code
_entity_poly.pdbx_strand_id
1 'polypeptide(L)'
;MAQTPHITSPLAAHGTHRVRAGFSMTELVIVISILGVLSTIAMTSFSHLLSGGKDAVAAERREMLNRALHMFAQHNYDMVFSRQDTNTADEVVILRTLQYRDPNPNRVKIGSPYVDPRYNPAVSSSADSYRLRWTGRNYELLKPGTAGSGILMDFEGADFTDPFAFPPNFRMAGR
;
A
#
# COMPACT_ATOMS: atom_id res chain seq x y z
N MET A 1 -76.97 -57.60 26.81
CA MET A 1 -75.50 -57.71 26.63
C MET A 1 -75.15 -57.13 25.28
N ALA A 2 -74.60 -55.91 25.25
CA ALA A 2 -74.23 -55.21 24.04
C ALA A 2 -72.71 -54.95 24.07
N GLN A 3 -72.00 -55.35 23.02
CA GLN A 3 -70.56 -55.15 22.83
C GLN A 3 -70.28 -53.72 22.35
N THR A 4 -69.37 -53.02 23.04
CA THR A 4 -68.74 -51.77 22.58
C THR A 4 -67.33 -52.07 22.09
N PRO A 5 -66.97 -51.75 20.82
CA PRO A 5 -65.60 -51.87 20.35
C PRO A 5 -64.76 -50.63 20.74
N HIS A 6 -63.65 -50.86 21.44
CA HIS A 6 -62.62 -49.85 21.72
C HIS A 6 -61.77 -49.63 20.47
N ILE A 7 -61.79 -48.40 19.93
CA ILE A 7 -61.00 -47.96 18.79
C ILE A 7 -59.58 -47.67 19.28
N THR A 8 -58.58 -48.39 18.75
CA THR A 8 -57.16 -48.05 18.87
C THR A 8 -56.73 -47.22 17.66
N SER A 9 -56.44 -45.94 17.86
CA SER A 9 -55.84 -45.08 16.84
C SER A 9 -54.31 -45.14 16.91
N PRO A 10 -53.59 -45.58 15.86
CA PRO A 10 -52.16 -45.35 15.77
C PRO A 10 -51.88 -43.91 15.30
N LEU A 11 -51.24 -43.12 16.16
CA LEU A 11 -50.66 -41.82 15.83
C LEU A 11 -49.58 -42.01 14.75
N ALA A 12 -49.90 -41.59 13.53
CA ALA A 12 -48.97 -41.57 12.41
C ALA A 12 -47.88 -40.52 12.65
N ALA A 13 -46.67 -40.99 12.96
CA ALA A 13 -45.46 -40.18 13.00
C ALA A 13 -45.20 -39.57 11.61
N HIS A 14 -45.51 -38.28 11.45
CA HIS A 14 -45.15 -37.52 10.26
C HIS A 14 -43.66 -37.21 10.30
N GLY A 15 -42.86 -38.10 9.70
CA GLY A 15 -41.49 -37.81 9.36
C GLY A 15 -41.44 -36.68 8.32
N THR A 16 -40.88 -35.53 8.70
CA THR A 16 -40.64 -34.42 7.76
C THR A 16 -39.53 -34.82 6.80
N HIS A 17 -39.89 -35.28 5.60
CA HIS A 17 -38.96 -35.40 4.49
C HIS A 17 -38.53 -33.99 4.06
N ARG A 18 -37.31 -33.58 4.45
CA ARG A 18 -36.64 -32.44 3.79
C ARG A 18 -36.33 -32.88 2.36
N VAL A 19 -37.18 -32.47 1.42
CA VAL A 19 -36.89 -32.63 -0.01
C VAL A 19 -35.64 -31.80 -0.30
N ARG A 20 -34.51 -32.47 -0.54
CA ARG A 20 -33.35 -31.85 -1.17
C ARG A 20 -33.76 -31.59 -2.62
N ALA A 21 -34.25 -30.38 -2.90
CA ALA A 21 -34.43 -29.93 -4.27
C ALA A 21 -33.04 -29.74 -4.90
N GLY A 22 -32.78 -30.45 -6.00
CA GLY A 22 -31.59 -30.21 -6.82
C GLY A 22 -31.75 -28.91 -7.61
N PHE A 23 -30.64 -28.26 -7.96
CA PHE A 23 -30.65 -27.08 -8.82
C PHE A 23 -31.08 -27.47 -10.24
N SER A 24 -32.07 -26.77 -10.79
CA SER A 24 -32.45 -26.89 -12.20
C SER A 24 -31.33 -26.34 -13.09
N MET A 25 -31.17 -26.92 -14.29
CA MET A 25 -30.26 -26.37 -15.31
C MET A 25 -30.60 -24.91 -15.63
N THR A 26 -31.88 -24.53 -15.62
CA THR A 26 -32.31 -23.14 -15.86
C THR A 26 -31.91 -22.20 -14.73
N GLU A 27 -32.01 -22.63 -13.46
CA GLU A 27 -31.59 -21.84 -12.30
C GLU A 27 -30.08 -21.59 -12.33
N LEU A 28 -29.29 -22.60 -12.69
CA LEU A 28 -27.85 -22.47 -12.85
C LEU A 28 -27.50 -21.47 -13.96
N VAL A 29 -28.18 -21.54 -15.11
CA VAL A 29 -27.98 -20.59 -16.22
C VAL A 29 -28.34 -19.16 -15.82
N ILE A 30 -29.44 -18.95 -15.09
CA ILE A 30 -29.83 -17.62 -14.61
C ILE A 30 -28.77 -17.07 -13.65
N VAL A 31 -28.27 -17.88 -12.72
CA VAL A 31 -27.25 -17.44 -11.75
C VAL A 31 -25.95 -17.05 -12.45
N ILE A 32 -25.41 -17.87 -13.36
CA ILE A 32 -24.17 -17.51 -14.08
C ILE A 32 -24.35 -16.26 -14.94
N SER A 33 -25.56 -16.05 -15.50
CA SER A 33 -25.88 -14.85 -16.28
C SER A 33 -25.84 -13.60 -15.41
N ILE A 34 -26.47 -13.64 -14.24
CA ILE A 34 -26.48 -12.52 -13.28
C ILE A 34 -25.06 -12.27 -12.75
N LEU A 35 -24.30 -13.32 -12.41
CA LEU A 35 -22.91 -13.18 -11.96
C LEU A 35 -22.01 -12.55 -13.02
N GLY A 36 -22.21 -12.89 -14.30
CA GLY A 36 -21.50 -12.25 -15.42
C GLY A 36 -21.74 -10.75 -15.46
N VAL A 37 -23.01 -10.32 -15.39
CA VAL A 37 -23.38 -8.89 -15.40
C VAL A 37 -22.80 -8.16 -14.18
N LEU A 38 -22.93 -8.74 -12.98
CA LEU A 38 -22.41 -8.14 -11.75
C LEU A 38 -20.88 -8.03 -11.76
N SER A 39 -20.18 -9.04 -12.29
CA SER A 39 -18.72 -9.06 -12.39
C SER A 39 -18.20 -7.91 -13.26
N THR A 40 -18.86 -7.61 -14.38
CA THR A 40 -18.48 -6.48 -15.25
C THR A 40 -18.61 -5.13 -14.54
N ILE A 41 -19.70 -4.91 -13.79
CA ILE A 41 -19.90 -3.68 -13.02
C ILE A 41 -18.87 -3.55 -11.90
N ALA A 42 -18.58 -4.66 -11.20
CA ALA A 42 -17.58 -4.69 -10.15
C ALA A 42 -16.17 -4.37 -10.68
N MET A 43 -15.79 -4.93 -11.83
CA MET A 43 -14.45 -4.74 -12.41
C MET A 43 -14.15 -3.29 -12.79
N THR A 44 -15.11 -2.61 -13.42
CA THR A 44 -14.96 -1.19 -13.78
C THR A 44 -14.81 -0.31 -12.54
N SER A 45 -15.61 -0.56 -11.50
CA SER A 45 -15.54 0.15 -10.23
C SER A 45 -14.21 -0.07 -9.49
N PHE A 46 -13.71 -1.30 -9.48
CA PHE A 46 -12.47 -1.67 -8.80
C PHE A 46 -11.23 -0.97 -9.37
N SER A 47 -11.17 -0.81 -10.69
CA SER A 47 -10.06 -0.09 -11.36
C SER A 47 -9.94 1.36 -10.87
N HIS A 48 -11.06 2.07 -10.74
CA HIS A 48 -11.08 3.44 -10.21
C HIS A 48 -10.65 3.51 -8.74
N LEU A 49 -11.12 2.56 -7.92
CA LEU A 49 -10.75 2.48 -6.50
C LEU A 49 -9.25 2.21 -6.32
N LEU A 50 -8.68 1.30 -7.13
CA LEU A 50 -7.25 1.00 -7.09
C LEU A 50 -6.41 2.21 -7.44
N SER A 51 -6.79 2.98 -8.47
CA SER A 51 -6.08 4.21 -8.83
C SER A 51 -6.14 5.26 -7.71
N GLY A 52 -7.31 5.47 -7.11
CA GLY A 52 -7.47 6.40 -5.99
C GLY A 52 -6.69 5.97 -4.75
N GLY A 53 -6.64 4.67 -4.47
CA GLY A 53 -5.84 4.10 -3.38
C GLY A 53 -4.34 4.32 -3.59
N LYS A 54 -3.83 4.10 -4.80
CA LYS A 54 -2.43 4.37 -5.16
C LYS A 54 -2.08 5.85 -4.98
N ASP A 55 -2.96 6.75 -5.39
CA ASP A 55 -2.82 8.19 -5.17
C ASP A 55 -2.70 8.54 -3.68
N ALA A 56 -3.55 7.96 -2.83
CA ALA A 56 -3.54 8.20 -1.40
C ALA A 56 -2.26 7.69 -0.72
N VAL A 57 -1.83 6.46 -1.02
CA VAL A 57 -0.59 5.87 -0.48
C VAL A 57 0.64 6.65 -0.94
N ALA A 58 0.67 7.09 -2.20
CA ALA A 58 1.76 7.89 -2.72
C ALA A 58 1.84 9.28 -2.05
N ALA A 59 0.69 9.90 -1.79
CA ALA A 59 0.63 11.16 -1.04
C ALA A 59 1.09 10.99 0.42
N GLU A 60 0.68 9.90 1.08
CA GLU A 60 1.15 9.56 2.43
C GLU A 60 2.66 9.35 2.46
N ARG A 61 3.23 8.65 1.47
CA ARG A 61 4.68 8.42 1.42
C ARG A 61 5.46 9.72 1.21
N ARG A 62 4.97 10.61 0.34
CA ARG A 62 5.51 11.97 0.19
C ARG A 62 5.48 12.72 1.53
N GLU A 63 4.37 12.62 2.25
CA GLU A 63 4.21 13.27 3.55
C GLU A 63 5.10 12.67 4.63
N MET A 64 5.32 11.36 4.63
CA MET A 64 6.30 10.70 5.49
C MET A 64 7.70 11.27 5.29
N LEU A 65 8.16 11.39 4.04
CA LEU A 65 9.48 11.97 3.74
C LEU A 65 9.55 13.45 4.13
N ASN A 66 8.54 14.25 3.80
CA ASN A 66 8.53 15.67 4.14
C ASN A 66 8.49 15.91 5.65
N ARG A 67 7.74 15.12 6.42
CA ARG A 67 7.81 15.14 7.89
C ARG A 67 9.20 14.79 8.41
N ALA A 68 9.86 13.79 7.83
CA ALA A 68 11.22 13.44 8.19
C ALA A 68 12.22 14.57 7.89
N LEU A 69 12.07 15.28 6.76
CA LEU A 69 12.85 16.49 6.44
C LEU A 69 12.66 17.57 7.50
N HIS A 70 11.41 17.83 7.90
CA HIS A 70 11.12 18.82 8.93
C HIS A 70 11.73 18.45 10.30
N MET A 71 11.64 17.18 10.70
CA MET A 71 12.27 16.68 11.92
C MET A 71 13.81 16.79 11.84
N PHE A 72 14.40 16.47 10.70
CA PHE A 72 15.84 16.64 10.49
C PHE A 72 16.26 18.10 10.64
N ALA A 73 15.52 19.03 10.01
CA ALA A 73 15.81 20.47 10.05
C ALA A 73 15.70 21.06 11.46
N GLN A 74 14.80 20.54 12.30
CA GLN A 74 14.67 20.95 13.70
C GLN A 74 15.90 20.62 14.56
N HIS A 75 16.61 19.53 14.24
CA HIS A 75 17.75 19.06 15.04
C HIS A 75 19.12 19.35 14.42
N ASN A 76 19.16 19.69 13.14
CA ASN A 76 20.39 19.85 12.37
C ASN A 76 20.38 21.19 11.62
N TYR A 77 20.08 21.16 10.32
CA TYR A 77 20.05 22.30 9.41
C TYR A 77 19.02 22.06 8.30
N ASP A 78 18.60 23.11 7.61
CA ASP A 78 17.71 22.96 6.46
C ASP A 78 18.46 22.30 5.30
N MET A 79 17.91 21.22 4.75
CA MET A 79 18.55 20.50 3.65
C MET A 79 18.21 21.18 2.33
N VAL A 80 19.21 21.88 1.79
CA VAL A 80 19.13 22.53 0.49
C VAL A 80 20.11 21.87 -0.46
N PHE A 81 19.58 21.22 -1.49
CA PHE A 81 20.37 20.66 -2.60
C PHE A 81 19.85 21.21 -3.90
N SER A 82 20.73 21.51 -4.86
CA SER A 82 20.26 21.75 -6.21
C SER A 82 19.59 20.48 -6.74
N ARG A 83 18.33 20.60 -7.16
CA ARG A 83 17.63 19.56 -7.91
C ARG A 83 18.44 19.13 -9.13
N GLN A 84 18.58 17.83 -9.34
CA GLN A 84 19.16 17.28 -10.56
C GLN A 84 18.08 16.59 -11.38
N ASP A 85 17.72 17.16 -12.53
CA ASP A 85 16.66 16.60 -13.37
C ASP A 85 17.07 15.34 -14.15
N THR A 86 18.38 15.18 -14.37
CA THR A 86 18.95 14.15 -15.24
C THR A 86 19.37 12.90 -14.48
N ASN A 87 19.41 12.93 -13.15
CA ASN A 87 19.85 11.83 -12.31
C ASN A 87 18.99 11.79 -11.03
N THR A 88 18.94 10.65 -10.36
CA THR A 88 18.19 10.46 -9.11
C THR A 88 19.10 10.41 -7.87
N ALA A 89 20.32 10.92 -8.01
CA ALA A 89 21.34 10.80 -6.98
C ALA A 89 21.00 11.67 -5.76
N ASP A 90 20.44 12.86 -5.99
CA ASP A 90 19.97 13.77 -4.95
C ASP A 90 18.86 13.14 -4.12
N GLU A 91 17.84 12.53 -4.73
CA GLU A 91 16.77 11.88 -3.95
C GLU A 91 17.31 10.79 -3.02
N VAL A 92 18.22 9.95 -3.53
CA VAL A 92 18.81 8.84 -2.76
C VAL A 92 19.73 9.37 -1.67
N VAL A 93 20.61 10.33 -1.96
CA VAL A 93 21.55 10.90 -0.98
C VAL A 93 20.80 11.58 0.18
N ILE A 94 19.71 12.28 -0.11
CA ILE A 94 18.85 12.90 0.91
C ILE A 94 18.15 11.83 1.73
N LEU A 95 17.60 10.79 1.09
CA LEU A 95 17.00 9.66 1.81
C LEU A 95 18.02 8.99 2.74
N ARG A 96 19.25 8.73 2.26
CA ARG A 96 20.32 8.17 3.09
C ARG A 96 20.67 9.06 4.28
N THR A 97 20.61 10.38 4.09
CA THR A 97 20.83 11.34 5.18
C THR A 97 19.74 11.27 6.23
N LEU A 98 18.47 11.14 5.83
CA LEU A 98 17.35 10.97 6.74
C LEU A 98 17.38 9.64 7.52
N GLN A 99 17.95 8.60 6.90
CA GLN A 99 18.11 7.26 7.51
C GLN A 99 19.34 7.14 8.40
N TYR A 100 20.27 8.09 8.35
CA TYR A 100 21.51 7.99 9.09
C TYR A 100 21.29 8.25 10.58
N ARG A 101 21.84 7.36 11.41
CA ARG A 101 21.99 7.53 12.85
C ARG A 101 23.45 7.34 13.21
N ASP A 102 24.04 8.33 13.89
CA ASP A 102 25.44 8.27 14.31
C ASP A 102 25.63 7.08 15.29
N PRO A 103 26.63 6.21 15.08
CA PRO A 103 26.89 5.09 15.98
C PRO A 103 27.42 5.52 17.35
N ASN A 104 27.98 6.72 17.48
CA ASN A 104 28.51 7.24 18.74
C ASN A 104 27.36 7.79 19.60
N PRO A 105 27.09 7.22 20.79
CA PRO A 105 25.99 7.63 21.66
C PRO A 105 25.99 9.13 22.00
N ASN A 106 27.16 9.78 22.04
CA ASN A 106 27.29 11.20 22.37
C ASN A 106 26.96 12.14 21.20
N ARG A 107 26.89 11.61 19.97
CA ARG A 107 26.58 12.37 18.74
C ARG A 107 25.21 12.02 18.15
N VAL A 108 24.59 10.95 18.64
CA VAL A 108 23.22 10.57 18.28
C VAL A 108 22.28 11.74 18.52
N LYS A 109 21.54 12.12 17.48
CA LYS A 109 20.44 13.09 17.60
C LYS A 109 19.17 12.36 18.05
N ILE A 110 18.46 12.95 19.00
CA ILE A 110 17.15 12.44 19.41
C ILE A 110 16.23 12.44 18.19
N GLY A 111 15.47 11.35 18.00
CA GLY A 111 14.59 11.19 16.84
C GLY A 111 15.28 10.66 15.58
N SER A 112 16.61 10.50 15.55
CA SER A 112 17.29 9.80 14.46
C SER A 112 17.23 8.27 14.62
N PRO A 113 17.08 7.48 13.53
CA PRO A 113 16.88 7.92 12.15
C PRO A 113 15.45 8.46 11.93
N TYR A 114 15.30 9.43 11.03
CA TYR A 114 14.02 10.11 10.77
C TYR A 114 13.13 9.34 9.78
N VAL A 115 13.73 8.41 9.03
CA VAL A 115 13.07 7.44 8.15
C VAL A 115 13.57 6.05 8.52
N ASP A 116 12.72 5.04 8.38
CA ASP A 116 13.12 3.65 8.62
C ASP A 116 14.35 3.28 7.75
N PRO A 117 15.47 2.81 8.34
CA PRO A 117 16.66 2.37 7.60
C PRO A 117 16.41 1.24 6.60
N ARG A 118 15.30 0.51 6.73
CA ARG A 118 14.87 -0.57 5.82
C ARG A 118 14.24 -0.05 4.54
N TYR A 119 13.80 1.21 4.51
CA TYR A 119 13.17 1.79 3.32
C TYR A 119 14.22 2.07 2.23
N ASN A 120 14.37 1.15 1.30
CA ASN A 120 15.34 1.16 0.21
C ASN A 120 14.63 1.09 -1.14
N PRO A 121 13.91 2.15 -1.53
CA PRO A 121 13.17 2.15 -2.78
C PRO A 121 14.12 2.17 -3.97
N ALA A 122 13.69 1.56 -5.07
CA ALA A 122 14.34 1.73 -6.37
C ALA A 122 14.15 3.16 -6.90
N VAL A 123 14.87 3.51 -7.94
CA VAL A 123 14.72 4.78 -8.67
C VAL A 123 14.19 4.50 -10.07
N SER A 124 13.43 5.43 -10.62
CA SER A 124 12.87 5.29 -11.97
C SER A 124 12.77 6.64 -12.66
N SER A 125 12.86 6.63 -13.98
CA SER A 125 12.59 7.75 -14.88
C SER A 125 11.40 7.49 -15.82
N SER A 126 10.77 6.32 -15.72
CA SER A 126 9.61 5.95 -16.54
C SER A 126 8.42 6.85 -16.22
N ALA A 127 7.82 7.52 -17.21
CA ALA A 127 6.70 8.43 -16.97
C ALA A 127 5.43 7.73 -16.42
N ASP A 128 5.30 6.41 -16.59
CA ASP A 128 4.09 5.63 -16.26
C ASP A 128 3.98 5.22 -14.79
N SER A 129 5.03 5.45 -14.00
CA SER A 129 5.05 5.05 -12.58
C SER A 129 4.66 6.22 -11.66
N TYR A 130 4.47 5.94 -10.38
CA TYR A 130 4.47 6.97 -9.35
C TYR A 130 5.92 7.18 -8.88
N ARG A 131 6.35 8.44 -8.79
CA ARG A 131 7.73 8.78 -8.39
C ARG A 131 7.73 9.91 -7.36
N LEU A 132 8.66 9.87 -6.42
CA LEU A 132 8.94 10.99 -5.50
C LEU A 132 10.22 11.68 -5.95
N ARG A 133 10.10 12.94 -6.37
CA ARG A 133 11.20 13.75 -6.89
C ARG A 133 11.64 14.80 -5.87
N TRP A 134 12.94 15.06 -5.80
CA TRP A 134 13.48 16.17 -5.02
C TRP A 134 13.32 17.50 -5.76
N THR A 135 12.78 18.52 -5.10
CA THR A 135 12.56 19.86 -5.70
C THR A 135 13.68 20.85 -5.42
N GLY A 136 14.57 20.50 -4.49
CA GLY A 136 15.58 21.39 -3.94
C GLY A 136 15.46 21.60 -2.43
N ARG A 137 14.27 21.35 -1.88
CA ARG A 137 13.97 21.51 -0.45
C ARG A 137 12.94 20.51 0.10
N ASN A 138 12.09 19.96 -0.75
CA ASN A 138 11.09 18.98 -0.35
C ASN A 138 10.89 17.90 -1.42
N TYR A 139 10.19 16.83 -1.05
CA TYR A 139 9.74 15.82 -2.01
C TYR A 139 8.39 16.21 -2.62
N GLU A 140 8.32 16.07 -3.94
CA GLU A 140 7.12 16.24 -4.75
C GLU A 140 6.70 14.88 -5.34
N LEU A 141 5.38 14.65 -5.41
CA LEU A 141 4.83 13.45 -6.04
C LEU A 141 4.64 13.68 -7.54
N LEU A 142 5.29 12.86 -8.35
CA LEU A 142 5.04 12.72 -9.78
C LEU A 142 4.04 11.59 -10.01
N LYS A 143 2.90 11.94 -10.57
CA LYS A 143 1.88 10.98 -11.00
C LYS A 143 2.24 10.38 -12.37
N PRO A 144 1.73 9.18 -12.69
CA PRO A 144 1.82 8.61 -14.03
C PRO A 144 1.43 9.63 -15.12
N GLY A 145 2.21 9.70 -16.20
CA GLY A 145 2.08 10.71 -17.26
C GLY A 145 2.91 11.97 -17.06
N THR A 146 3.54 12.16 -15.89
CA THR A 146 4.41 13.31 -15.62
C THR A 146 5.86 12.98 -15.93
N ALA A 147 6.54 13.78 -16.75
CA ALA A 147 7.96 13.58 -17.03
C ALA A 147 8.84 13.87 -15.80
N GLY A 148 9.96 13.14 -15.69
CA GLY A 148 10.97 13.34 -14.66
C GLY A 148 11.36 12.05 -13.93
N SER A 149 12.51 12.11 -13.27
CA SER A 149 13.07 11.00 -12.50
C SER A 149 12.79 11.18 -11.01
N GLY A 150 12.87 10.09 -10.25
CA GLY A 150 12.79 10.12 -8.80
C GLY A 150 12.78 8.73 -8.18
N ILE A 151 12.53 8.68 -6.88
CA ILE A 151 12.32 7.46 -6.12
C ILE A 151 11.04 6.79 -6.63
N LEU A 152 11.13 5.53 -7.05
CA LEU A 152 9.99 4.73 -7.48
C LEU A 152 9.11 4.39 -6.27
N MET A 153 7.82 4.64 -6.42
CA MET A 153 6.81 4.16 -5.47
C MET A 153 6.47 2.70 -5.75
N ASP A 154 6.86 1.83 -4.84
CA ASP A 154 6.40 0.46 -4.78
C ASP A 154 5.17 0.36 -3.87
N PHE A 155 4.13 -0.33 -4.32
CA PHE A 155 2.88 -0.53 -3.56
C PHE A 155 2.79 -1.92 -2.94
N GLU A 156 3.73 -2.82 -3.27
CA GLU A 156 3.75 -4.21 -2.84
C GLU A 156 4.68 -4.42 -1.62
N GLY A 157 5.44 -3.39 -1.23
CA GLY A 157 6.36 -3.42 -0.09
C GLY A 157 7.78 -3.88 -0.44
N ALA A 158 8.10 -4.05 -1.73
CA ALA A 158 9.43 -4.45 -2.18
C ALA A 158 10.50 -3.36 -1.92
N ASP A 159 10.07 -2.15 -1.57
CA ASP A 159 10.87 -1.04 -1.11
C ASP A 159 11.42 -1.23 0.32
N PHE A 160 10.91 -2.17 1.12
CA PHE A 160 11.45 -2.47 2.45
C PHE A 160 12.35 -3.71 2.42
N THR A 161 13.65 -3.48 2.58
CA THR A 161 14.68 -4.53 2.56
C THR A 161 15.56 -4.44 3.80
N ASP A 162 16.71 -5.13 3.82
CA ASP A 162 17.66 -5.05 4.92
C ASP A 162 18.13 -3.60 5.15
N PRO A 163 18.38 -3.20 6.41
CA PRO A 163 18.86 -1.85 6.72
C PRO A 163 20.11 -1.48 5.91
N PHE A 164 20.11 -0.28 5.33
CA PHE A 164 21.27 0.21 4.59
C PHE A 164 22.50 0.30 5.51
N ALA A 165 23.59 -0.37 5.14
CA ALA A 165 24.86 -0.31 5.86
C ALA A 165 25.63 0.95 5.47
N PHE A 166 25.70 1.91 6.39
CA PHE A 166 26.41 3.16 6.15
C PHE A 166 27.94 2.95 6.18
N PRO A 167 28.68 3.54 5.22
CA PRO A 167 30.13 3.50 5.25
C PRO A 167 30.69 4.30 6.44
N PRO A 168 31.87 3.94 6.99
CA PRO A 168 32.44 4.62 8.16
C PRO A 168 32.67 6.12 8.00
N ASN A 169 32.83 6.59 6.77
CA ASN A 169 33.05 7.98 6.39
C ASN A 169 31.81 8.62 5.75
N PHE A 170 30.62 8.08 5.99
CA PHE A 170 29.38 8.67 5.49
C PHE A 170 29.25 10.13 5.92
N ARG A 171 28.92 11.00 4.97
CA ARG A 171 28.65 12.41 5.21
C ARG A 171 27.20 12.69 4.90
N MET A 172 26.51 13.27 5.88
CA MET A 172 25.17 13.81 5.70
C MET A 172 25.19 14.84 4.57
N ALA A 173 24.13 14.83 3.78
CA ALA A 173 23.95 15.72 2.66
C ALA A 173 23.63 17.15 3.14
N GLY A 174 24.09 18.17 2.41
CA GLY A 174 23.62 19.56 2.55
C GLY A 174 24.54 20.43 3.40
N ARG A 175 25.79 19.97 3.52
CA ARG A 175 26.88 20.65 4.20
C ARG A 175 28.03 20.94 3.24
#